data_AF-A0A179CUC4-F1
#
_entry.id   AF-A0A179CUC4-F1
#
_cell.length_a   1.000
_cell.length_b   1.000
_cell.length_c   1.000
_cell.angle_alpha   90.00
_cell.angle_beta   90.00
_cell.angle_gamma   90.00
#
_symmetry.space_group_name_H-M   'P 1'
#
loop_
_entity.id
_entity.type
_entity.pdbx_description
1 polymer ?
#
loop_
_entity_poly.entity_id
_entity_poly.type
_entity_poly.pdbx_seq_one_letter_code
_entity_poly.pdbx_strand_id
1 'polypeptide(L)'
;MLILNEKAKVKDLDRKLLEVKQKELDDYLIKNVKNLPLFIPEYGINIGNRYLTKNEINSDETYMKKVSNYIYATNQGYFYNSRNNKKNYGKANAWDYMTITLKGKTTTVNNALYDNLVESIKEGYVVHHLDHNKQNNKLSNLAMITRGDNLRERFKYDKDLGKKMAKQKTNFYILNETNQTLYKNKSSMASDLDMLISAINKVIDGTWTQYKGYKFRYLEPEEQIEAENYISFSNKHKKVKLSQLTF
;
A
#
# COMPACT_ATOMS: atom_id res chain seq x y z
N MET A 1 -12.24 48.47 56.29
CA MET A 1 -13.18 47.78 55.37
C MET A 1 -13.07 48.26 53.91
N LEU A 2 -12.68 49.51 53.64
CA LEU A 2 -12.53 50.07 52.26
C LEU A 2 -11.40 49.44 51.42
N ILE A 3 -10.24 49.11 52.01
CA ILE A 3 -9.05 48.62 51.26
C ILE A 3 -9.26 47.22 50.64
N LEU A 4 -10.09 46.38 51.25
CA LEU A 4 -10.37 45.03 50.71
C LEU A 4 -11.24 45.08 49.45
N ASN A 5 -12.06 46.12 49.29
CA ASN A 5 -12.98 46.25 48.18
C ASN A 5 -12.27 46.70 46.89
N GLU A 6 -11.20 47.50 47.01
CA GLU A 6 -10.41 47.93 45.85
C GLU A 6 -9.55 46.81 45.27
N LYS A 7 -8.95 45.95 46.11
CA LYS A 7 -8.15 44.81 45.63
C LYS A 7 -8.99 43.78 44.85
N ALA A 8 -10.26 43.62 45.19
CA ALA A 8 -11.18 42.75 44.46
C ALA A 8 -11.53 43.32 43.08
N LYS A 9 -11.73 44.64 42.97
CA LYS A 9 -12.01 45.33 41.70
C LYS A 9 -10.84 45.30 40.73
N VAL A 10 -9.61 45.44 41.22
CA VAL A 10 -8.40 45.37 40.37
C VAL A 10 -8.24 43.96 39.78
N LYS A 11 -8.44 42.90 40.58
CA LYS A 11 -8.37 41.51 40.08
C LYS A 11 -9.45 41.19 39.05
N ASP A 12 -10.66 41.75 39.18
CA ASP A 12 -11.74 41.58 38.21
C ASP A 12 -11.44 42.31 36.90
N LEU A 13 -10.83 43.51 36.97
CA LEU A 13 -10.39 44.25 35.78
C LEU A 13 -9.27 43.54 35.03
N ASP A 14 -8.26 43.01 35.74
CA ASP A 14 -7.16 42.27 35.12
C ASP A 14 -7.67 41.00 34.42
N ARG A 15 -8.64 40.31 35.04
CA ARG A 15 -9.28 39.14 34.44
C ARG A 15 -10.06 39.50 33.17
N LYS A 16 -10.87 40.56 33.22
CA LYS A 16 -11.64 41.05 32.05
C LYS A 16 -10.71 41.51 30.92
N LEU A 17 -9.60 42.16 31.26
CA LEU A 17 -8.59 42.58 30.28
C LEU A 17 -7.90 41.38 29.62
N LEU A 18 -7.67 40.29 30.37
CA LEU A 18 -7.15 39.04 29.84
C LEU A 18 -8.15 38.36 28.89
N GLU A 19 -9.43 38.31 29.27
CA GLU A 19 -10.51 37.70 28.46
C GLU A 19 -10.74 38.48 27.14
N VAL A 20 -10.68 39.82 27.16
CA VAL A 20 -10.80 40.66 25.95
C VAL A 20 -9.60 40.44 25.02
N LYS A 21 -8.37 40.44 25.54
CA LYS A 21 -7.17 40.20 24.72
C LYS A 21 -7.16 38.80 24.11
N GLN A 22 -7.66 37.78 24.83
CA GLN A 22 -7.77 36.43 24.30
C GLN A 22 -8.78 36.35 23.16
N LYS A 23 -9.96 36.98 23.33
CA LYS A 23 -10.99 37.02 22.29
C LYS A 23 -10.54 37.77 21.03
N GLU A 24 -9.84 38.90 21.18
CA GLU A 24 -9.28 39.65 20.05
C GLU A 24 -8.22 38.85 19.29
N LEU A 25 -7.40 38.07 20.00
CA LEU A 25 -6.42 37.17 19.39
C LEU A 25 -7.12 36.03 18.63
N ASP A 26 -8.14 35.42 19.24
CA ASP A 26 -8.92 34.34 18.61
C ASP A 26 -9.66 34.84 17.36
N ASP A 27 -10.27 36.02 17.40
CA ASP A 27 -10.95 36.64 16.27
C ASP A 27 -9.95 37.05 15.17
N TYR A 28 -8.77 37.55 15.54
CA TYR A 28 -7.69 37.86 14.59
C TYR A 28 -7.17 36.60 13.89
N LEU A 29 -7.01 35.49 14.63
CA LEU A 29 -6.63 34.20 14.07
C LEU A 29 -7.74 33.68 13.14
N ILE A 30 -8.99 33.63 13.59
CA ILE A 30 -10.11 33.15 12.74
C ILE A 30 -10.23 33.95 11.43
N LYS A 31 -10.04 35.28 11.49
CA LYS A 31 -10.21 36.17 10.34
C LYS A 31 -9.05 36.11 9.35
N ASN A 32 -7.81 35.99 9.84
CA ASN A 32 -6.61 36.10 9.00
C ASN A 32 -5.96 34.75 8.67
N VAL A 33 -6.48 33.65 9.23
CA VAL A 33 -5.84 32.34 9.22
C VAL A 33 -6.75 31.28 8.60
N LYS A 34 -7.26 31.53 7.38
CA LYS A 34 -7.96 30.49 6.61
C LYS A 34 -7.03 29.35 6.13
N ASN A 35 -5.72 29.42 6.42
CA ASN A 35 -4.71 28.46 5.95
C ASN A 35 -3.57 28.15 6.94
N LEU A 36 -3.64 28.47 8.26
CA LEU A 36 -2.61 27.90 9.16
C LEU A 36 -2.94 26.45 9.52
N PRO A 37 -1.92 25.58 9.51
CA PRO A 37 -2.00 24.19 9.97
C PRO A 37 -2.49 24.14 11.41
N LEU A 38 -3.38 23.19 11.70
CA LEU A 38 -3.88 22.91 13.05
C LEU A 38 -2.69 22.60 13.96
N PHE A 39 -2.34 23.55 14.80
CA PHE A 39 -1.48 23.33 15.96
C PHE A 39 -2.35 22.65 17.02
N ILE A 40 -2.05 21.38 17.33
CA ILE A 40 -2.64 20.69 18.49
C ILE A 40 -1.68 20.98 19.65
N PRO A 41 -2.06 21.84 20.62
CA PRO A 41 -1.13 22.39 21.60
C PRO A 41 -0.46 21.35 22.51
N GLU A 42 -1.07 20.19 22.65
CA GLU A 42 -0.56 19.10 23.50
C GLU A 42 0.63 18.35 22.88
N TYR A 43 0.92 18.55 21.58
CA TYR A 43 1.98 17.79 20.89
C TYR A 43 2.96 18.63 20.06
N GLY A 44 2.78 19.95 19.91
CA GLY A 44 3.82 20.83 19.35
C GLY A 44 4.29 20.50 17.92
N ILE A 45 3.42 19.99 17.04
CA ILE A 45 3.84 19.53 15.69
C ILE A 45 3.06 20.26 14.60
N ASN A 46 3.81 21.04 13.81
CA ASN A 46 3.32 21.72 12.64
C ASN A 46 4.10 21.21 11.42
N ILE A 47 3.42 20.47 10.55
CA ILE A 47 3.97 20.13 9.25
C ILE A 47 2.87 20.40 8.26
N GLY A 48 2.95 21.59 7.66
CA GLY A 48 2.09 22.00 6.55
C GLY A 48 2.25 21.07 5.33
N ASN A 49 2.03 21.59 4.13
CA ASN A 49 2.03 20.78 2.91
C ASN A 49 3.41 20.26 2.46
N ARG A 50 4.46 20.32 3.29
CA ARG A 50 5.81 19.84 2.95
C ARG A 50 6.01 18.35 3.27
N TYR A 51 7.11 17.81 2.76
CA TYR A 51 7.62 16.49 3.12
C TYR A 51 8.59 16.58 4.32
N LEU A 52 8.81 15.44 4.98
CA LEU A 52 9.78 15.32 6.06
C LEU A 52 11.20 15.25 5.51
N THR A 53 12.14 15.87 6.22
CA THR A 53 13.57 15.74 5.99
C THR A 53 14.09 14.41 6.56
N LYS A 54 15.28 13.98 6.14
CA LYS A 54 15.91 12.76 6.64
C LYS A 54 16.13 12.77 8.16
N ASN A 55 16.41 13.92 8.75
CA ASN A 55 16.59 14.04 10.20
C ASN A 55 15.27 13.83 10.95
N GLU A 56 14.18 14.45 10.47
CA GLU A 56 12.83 14.30 11.05
C GLU A 56 12.28 12.85 10.90
N ILE A 57 12.63 12.18 9.79
CA ILE A 57 12.29 10.77 9.59
C ILE A 57 12.95 9.88 10.65
N ASN A 58 14.19 10.18 11.02
CA ASN A 58 15.01 9.35 11.90
C ASN A 58 14.95 9.75 13.38
N SER A 59 14.35 10.89 13.72
CA SER A 59 14.19 11.32 15.11
C SER A 59 13.07 10.56 15.82
N ASP A 60 13.17 10.46 17.15
CA ASP A 60 12.13 9.89 18.01
C ASP A 60 10.92 10.83 18.21
N GLU A 61 11.06 12.09 17.84
CA GLU A 61 9.94 13.03 17.82
C GLU A 61 8.84 12.54 16.88
N THR A 62 7.59 12.76 17.29
CA THR A 62 6.44 12.43 16.45
C THR A 62 6.23 13.56 15.46
N TYR A 63 6.11 13.24 14.18
CA TYR A 63 5.79 14.17 13.11
C TYR A 63 4.47 13.74 12.49
N MET A 64 3.55 14.68 12.28
CA MET A 64 2.20 14.43 11.76
C MET A 64 1.88 15.33 10.57
N LYS A 65 1.27 14.77 9.52
CA LYS A 65 0.77 15.52 8.35
C LYS A 65 -0.69 15.20 8.11
N LYS A 66 -1.52 16.24 7.91
CA LYS A 66 -2.94 16.06 7.62
C LYS A 66 -3.11 15.46 6.21
N VAL A 67 -3.80 14.31 6.12
CA VAL A 67 -4.06 13.59 4.85
C VAL A 67 -5.54 13.57 4.46
N SER A 68 -6.42 13.85 5.42
CA SER A 68 -7.88 14.01 5.25
C SER A 68 -8.44 14.92 6.35
N ASN A 69 -9.75 15.21 6.35
CA ASN A 69 -10.39 16.16 7.26
C ASN A 69 -10.02 15.97 8.73
N TYR A 70 -9.93 14.72 9.17
CA TYR A 70 -9.63 14.35 10.57
C TYR A 70 -8.48 13.35 10.69
N ILE A 71 -7.81 13.02 9.58
CA ILE A 71 -6.80 11.96 9.57
C ILE A 71 -5.42 12.55 9.33
N TYR A 72 -4.46 12.15 10.16
CA TYR A 72 -3.06 12.55 10.10
C TYR A 72 -2.19 11.31 9.94
N ALA A 73 -1.24 11.33 9.00
CA ALA A 73 -0.19 10.33 8.89
C ALA A 73 0.94 10.67 9.86
N THR A 74 1.53 9.67 10.53
CA THR A 74 2.63 9.90 11.49
C THR A 74 3.92 9.18 11.09
N ASN A 75 5.09 9.79 11.36
CA ASN A 75 6.38 9.12 11.15
C ASN A 75 6.57 7.88 12.05
N GLN A 76 5.77 7.76 13.12
CA GLN A 76 5.79 6.64 14.07
C GLN A 76 5.04 5.39 13.57
N GLY A 77 4.54 5.38 12.33
CA GLY A 77 4.00 4.18 11.72
C GLY A 77 2.50 3.96 11.88
N TYR A 78 1.73 5.02 12.15
CA TYR A 78 0.27 4.93 12.28
C TYR A 78 -0.45 6.15 11.72
N PHE A 79 -1.77 6.06 11.63
CA PHE A 79 -2.64 7.20 11.32
C PHE A 79 -3.38 7.64 12.57
N TYR A 80 -3.48 8.94 12.81
CA TYR A 80 -4.19 9.52 13.94
C TYR A 80 -5.49 10.16 13.48
N ASN A 81 -6.60 9.85 14.16
CA ASN A 81 -7.91 10.46 13.92
C ASN A 81 -8.22 11.51 14.99
N SER A 82 -8.14 12.79 14.62
CA SER A 82 -8.36 13.90 15.55
C SER A 82 -9.82 14.09 15.99
N ARG A 83 -10.78 13.43 15.32
CA ARG A 83 -12.19 13.52 15.73
C ARG A 83 -12.47 12.71 16.99
N ASN A 84 -11.74 11.61 17.19
CA ASN A 84 -11.96 10.68 18.30
C ASN A 84 -10.69 10.32 19.08
N ASN A 85 -9.59 11.03 18.80
CA ASN A 85 -8.28 10.85 19.44
C ASN A 85 -7.72 9.42 19.36
N LYS A 86 -8.07 8.65 18.32
CA LYS A 86 -7.61 7.26 18.16
C LYS A 86 -6.45 7.12 17.19
N LYS A 87 -5.50 6.26 17.55
CA LYS A 87 -4.46 5.75 16.67
C LYS A 87 -4.98 4.56 15.87
N ASN A 88 -4.65 4.50 14.59
CA ASN A 88 -4.99 3.42 13.68
C ASN A 88 -3.71 2.88 13.06
N TYR A 89 -3.30 1.70 13.51
CA TYR A 89 -2.13 0.95 13.02
C TYR A 89 -2.47 0.08 11.80
N GLY A 90 -3.72 0.09 11.34
CA GLY A 90 -4.24 -0.80 10.30
C GLY A 90 -4.60 -2.18 10.82
N LYS A 91 -4.92 -3.09 9.89
CA LYS A 91 -5.19 -4.50 10.14
C LYS A 91 -4.32 -5.37 9.23
N ALA A 92 -3.70 -6.41 9.78
CA ALA A 92 -2.93 -7.37 9.00
C ALA A 92 -3.80 -8.07 7.95
N ASN A 93 -3.30 -8.19 6.72
CA ASN A 93 -3.90 -9.01 5.67
C ASN A 93 -3.33 -10.44 5.67
N ALA A 94 -3.74 -11.27 4.71
CA ALA A 94 -3.26 -12.65 4.57
C ALA A 94 -1.74 -12.80 4.31
N TRP A 95 -1.04 -11.68 4.07
CA TRP A 95 0.40 -11.63 3.85
C TRP A 95 1.14 -10.84 4.94
N ASP A 96 0.49 -10.61 6.09
CA ASP A 96 0.98 -9.87 7.27
C ASP A 96 1.29 -8.38 7.04
N TYR A 97 0.89 -7.81 5.90
CA TYR A 97 0.98 -6.36 5.73
C TYR A 97 -0.18 -5.68 6.44
N MET A 98 0.14 -4.63 7.20
CA MET A 98 -0.87 -3.77 7.80
C MET A 98 -1.58 -2.97 6.69
N THR A 99 -2.91 -3.00 6.67
CA THR A 99 -3.75 -2.32 5.69
C THR A 99 -4.68 -1.31 6.35
N ILE A 100 -4.97 -0.24 5.64
CA ILE A 100 -5.88 0.83 6.07
C ILE A 100 -6.75 1.28 4.89
N THR A 101 -7.96 1.75 5.20
CA THR A 101 -8.83 2.42 4.24
C THR A 101 -8.69 3.94 4.39
N LEU A 102 -8.21 4.60 3.34
CA LEU A 102 -8.08 6.04 3.26
C LEU A 102 -8.85 6.54 2.04
N LYS A 103 -9.77 7.50 2.25
CA LYS A 103 -10.61 8.09 1.18
C LYS A 103 -11.33 7.03 0.33
N GLY A 104 -11.84 5.97 0.96
CA GLY A 104 -12.55 4.88 0.28
C GLY A 104 -11.66 3.85 -0.43
N LYS A 105 -10.33 4.01 -0.41
CA LYS A 105 -9.38 3.06 -1.02
C LYS A 105 -8.60 2.32 0.06
N THR A 106 -8.53 0.99 -0.05
CA THR A 106 -7.66 0.16 0.80
C THR A 106 -6.24 0.16 0.25
N THR A 107 -5.26 0.40 1.12
CA THR A 107 -3.83 0.37 0.81
C THR A 107 -3.05 -0.18 2.01
N THR A 108 -1.79 -0.54 1.82
CA THR A 108 -0.89 -0.88 2.93
C THR A 108 -0.46 0.38 3.68
N VAL A 109 -0.24 0.25 4.99
CA VAL A 109 0.14 1.35 5.88
C VAL A 109 1.48 1.94 5.46
N ASN A 110 2.49 1.12 5.18
CA ASN A 110 3.80 1.58 4.70
C ASN A 110 3.71 2.45 3.44
N ASN A 111 2.96 2.02 2.42
CA ASN A 111 2.80 2.79 1.18
C ASN A 111 2.08 4.12 1.44
N ALA A 112 1.03 4.10 2.25
CA ALA A 112 0.27 5.30 2.57
C ALA A 112 1.11 6.31 3.36
N LEU A 113 1.91 5.84 4.33
CA LEU A 113 2.80 6.72 5.10
C LEU A 113 3.88 7.33 4.21
N TYR A 114 4.55 6.53 3.39
CA TYR A 114 5.63 7.00 2.52
C TYR A 114 5.14 8.04 1.51
N ASP A 115 4.04 7.74 0.81
CA ASP A 115 3.44 8.62 -0.21
C ASP A 115 3.00 9.98 0.36
N ASN A 116 2.50 9.98 1.60
CA ASN A 116 2.03 11.21 2.23
C ASN A 116 3.15 12.00 2.93
N LEU A 117 4.15 11.35 3.54
CA LEU A 117 5.15 11.99 4.40
C LEU A 117 6.51 12.24 3.72
N VAL A 118 6.89 11.46 2.71
CA VAL A 118 8.25 11.52 2.12
C VAL A 118 8.25 12.00 0.68
N GLU A 119 7.67 11.22 -0.23
CA GLU A 119 7.49 11.57 -1.64
C GLU A 119 6.53 10.55 -2.28
N SER A 120 5.98 10.89 -3.45
CA SER A 120 5.15 9.95 -4.19
C SER A 120 5.96 8.74 -4.70
N ILE A 121 5.37 7.56 -4.58
CA ILE A 121 6.01 6.30 -4.98
C ILE A 121 6.08 6.23 -6.51
N LYS A 122 7.30 6.18 -7.05
CA LYS A 122 7.57 6.17 -8.50
C LYS A 122 7.23 4.81 -9.14
N GLU A 123 6.87 4.80 -10.43
CA GLU A 123 6.63 3.54 -11.16
C GLU A 123 7.89 2.67 -11.15
N GLY A 124 7.73 1.35 -10.96
CA GLY A 124 8.84 0.42 -10.82
C GLY A 124 9.50 0.38 -9.43
N TYR A 125 9.11 1.25 -8.49
CA TYR A 125 9.58 1.25 -7.10
C TYR A 125 8.57 0.63 -6.14
N VAL A 126 9.06 0.25 -4.96
CA VAL A 126 8.27 -0.29 -3.85
C VAL A 126 8.82 0.24 -2.52
N VAL A 127 7.95 0.34 -1.50
CA VAL A 127 8.36 0.65 -0.12
C VAL A 127 8.74 -0.64 0.60
N HIS A 128 9.98 -0.69 1.08
CA HIS A 128 10.60 -1.83 1.74
C HIS A 128 10.82 -1.57 3.23
N HIS A 129 10.61 -2.59 4.05
CA HIS A 129 10.89 -2.60 5.49
C HIS A 129 12.33 -3.05 5.74
N LEU A 130 13.17 -2.16 6.27
CA LEU A 130 14.61 -2.41 6.49
C LEU A 130 14.87 -3.55 7.48
N ASP A 131 13.99 -3.73 8.46
CA ASP A 131 14.06 -4.82 9.44
C ASP A 131 13.33 -6.10 9.00
N HIS A 132 12.77 -6.13 7.80
CA HIS A 132 11.94 -7.22 7.26
C HIS A 132 10.68 -7.55 8.07
N ASN A 133 10.29 -6.71 9.02
CA ASN A 133 9.06 -6.83 9.78
C ASN A 133 7.98 -5.93 9.16
N LYS A 134 7.04 -6.57 8.44
CA LYS A 134 5.92 -5.90 7.75
C LYS A 134 4.98 -5.11 8.67
N GLN A 135 5.03 -5.37 9.98
CA GLN A 135 4.22 -4.67 10.98
C GLN A 135 4.94 -3.43 11.55
N ASN A 136 6.26 -3.34 11.43
CA ASN A 136 7.03 -2.16 11.87
C ASN A 136 6.97 -1.05 10.81
N ASN A 137 5.93 -0.24 10.84
CA ASN A 137 5.70 0.80 9.85
C ASN A 137 6.33 2.16 10.20
N LYS A 138 7.24 2.23 11.18
CA LYS A 138 7.99 3.46 11.48
C LYS A 138 8.69 3.95 10.21
N LEU A 139 8.64 5.24 9.93
CA LEU A 139 9.15 5.80 8.68
C LEU A 139 10.67 5.64 8.56
N SER A 140 11.39 5.65 9.68
CA SER A 140 12.82 5.32 9.76
C SER A 140 13.14 3.87 9.38
N ASN A 141 12.15 2.97 9.42
CA ASN A 141 12.27 1.58 8.98
C ASN A 141 11.83 1.37 7.52
N LEU A 142 11.43 2.43 6.80
CA LEU A 142 10.93 2.34 5.43
C LEU A 142 11.92 2.96 4.44
N ALA A 143 12.12 2.29 3.32
CA ALA A 143 12.90 2.81 2.20
C ALA A 143 12.20 2.56 0.86
N MET A 144 12.20 3.54 -0.03
CA MET A 144 11.78 3.32 -1.42
C MET A 144 12.94 2.72 -2.21
N ILE A 145 12.76 1.51 -2.72
CA ILE A 145 13.77 0.78 -3.50
C ILE A 145 13.16 0.24 -4.79
N THR A 146 14.01 -0.17 -5.75
CA THR A 146 13.52 -0.79 -6.99
C THR A 146 12.93 -2.17 -6.71
N ARG A 147 11.99 -2.63 -7.56
CA ARG A 147 11.48 -4.02 -7.47
C ARG A 147 12.61 -5.07 -7.55
N GLY A 148 13.67 -4.78 -8.31
CA GLY A 148 14.85 -5.65 -8.42
C GLY A 148 15.67 -5.72 -7.14
N ASP A 149 15.90 -4.57 -6.49
CA ASP A 149 16.56 -4.52 -5.17
C ASP A 149 15.74 -5.23 -4.10
N ASN A 150 14.43 -4.99 -4.05
CA ASN A 150 13.55 -5.67 -3.10
C ASN A 150 13.60 -7.19 -3.28
N LEU A 151 13.67 -7.67 -4.52
CA LEU A 151 13.81 -9.10 -4.80
C LEU A 151 15.19 -9.62 -4.33
N ARG A 152 16.28 -8.89 -4.60
CA ARG A 152 17.62 -9.23 -4.12
C ARG A 152 17.68 -9.33 -2.60
N GLU A 153 17.10 -8.36 -1.89
CA GLU A 153 17.01 -8.41 -0.43
C GLU A 153 16.24 -9.65 0.04
N ARG A 154 15.09 -9.94 -0.56
CA ARG A 154 14.34 -11.16 -0.21
C ARG A 154 15.16 -12.45 -0.36
N PHE A 155 16.02 -12.56 -1.39
CA PHE A 155 16.91 -13.72 -1.57
C PHE A 155 18.01 -13.81 -0.49
N LYS A 156 18.47 -12.68 0.06
CA LYS A 156 19.44 -12.69 1.16
C LYS A 156 18.84 -13.29 2.43
N TYR A 157 17.58 -12.97 2.73
CA TYR A 157 16.90 -13.39 3.96
C TYR A 157 16.18 -14.74 3.84
N ASP A 158 15.65 -15.07 2.65
CA ASP A 158 15.01 -16.36 2.37
C ASP A 158 15.80 -17.10 1.29
N LYS A 159 16.82 -17.86 1.71
CA LYS A 159 17.70 -18.62 0.81
C LYS A 159 16.95 -19.68 -0.01
N ASP A 160 15.81 -20.16 0.50
CA ASP A 160 14.96 -21.13 -0.19
C ASP A 160 13.90 -20.46 -1.07
N LEU A 161 13.84 -19.13 -1.13
CA LEU A 161 12.88 -18.42 -1.97
C LEU A 161 12.96 -18.86 -3.43
N GLY A 162 14.17 -19.08 -3.94
CA GLY A 162 14.37 -19.58 -5.31
C GLY A 162 13.74 -20.95 -5.53
N LYS A 163 13.93 -21.88 -4.58
CA LYS A 163 13.32 -23.21 -4.61
C LYS A 163 11.80 -23.14 -4.46
N LYS A 164 11.29 -22.29 -3.56
CA LYS A 164 9.85 -22.05 -3.35
C LYS A 164 9.22 -21.50 -4.62
N MET A 165 9.84 -20.51 -5.26
CA MET A 165 9.40 -19.93 -6.53
C MET A 165 9.48 -20.93 -7.67
N ALA A 166 10.53 -21.75 -7.73
CA ALA A 166 10.66 -22.82 -8.73
C ALA A 166 9.59 -23.90 -8.53
N LYS A 167 9.31 -24.30 -7.28
CA LYS A 167 8.23 -25.24 -6.94
C LYS A 167 6.85 -24.68 -7.25
N GLN A 168 6.66 -23.37 -7.09
CA GLN A 168 5.46 -22.65 -7.50
C GLN A 168 5.38 -22.39 -9.01
N LYS A 169 6.49 -22.59 -9.75
CA LYS A 169 6.52 -22.51 -11.21
C LYS A 169 5.86 -23.76 -11.76
N THR A 170 4.55 -23.82 -11.58
CA THR A 170 3.74 -24.84 -12.19
C THR A 170 3.68 -24.53 -13.68
N ASN A 171 4.41 -25.30 -14.47
CA ASN A 171 4.16 -25.38 -15.90
C ASN A 171 2.78 -26.03 -16.04
N PHE A 172 1.73 -25.22 -15.98
CA PHE A 172 0.42 -25.67 -16.38
C PHE A 172 0.21 -25.19 -17.79
N TYR A 173 0.57 -26.03 -18.75
CA TYR A 173 0.10 -25.86 -20.10
C TYR A 173 -1.43 -25.79 -20.06
N ILE A 174 -1.97 -24.91 -20.89
CA ILE A 174 -3.39 -24.61 -20.93
C ILE A 174 -3.89 -25.00 -22.31
N LEU A 175 -4.83 -25.93 -22.34
CA LEU A 175 -5.49 -26.34 -23.57
C LEU A 175 -6.68 -25.42 -23.84
N ASN A 176 -6.70 -24.81 -25.01
CA ASN A 176 -7.92 -24.26 -25.59
C ASN A 176 -8.66 -25.40 -26.29
N GLU A 177 -9.75 -25.85 -25.69
CA GLU A 177 -10.53 -26.99 -26.18
C GLU A 177 -11.30 -26.64 -27.46
N THR A 178 -11.65 -25.36 -27.66
CA THR A 178 -12.41 -24.93 -28.84
C THR A 178 -11.60 -25.05 -30.12
N ASN A 179 -10.29 -24.74 -30.07
CA ASN A 179 -9.43 -24.77 -31.26
C ASN A 179 -8.24 -25.72 -31.14
N GLN A 180 -8.24 -26.57 -30.11
CA GLN A 180 -7.22 -27.59 -29.87
C GLN A 180 -5.80 -27.01 -29.91
N THR A 181 -5.60 -25.86 -29.25
CA THR A 181 -4.28 -25.19 -29.18
C THR A 181 -3.78 -25.19 -27.74
N LEU A 182 -2.54 -25.63 -27.57
CA LEU A 182 -1.85 -25.66 -26.29
C LEU A 182 -1.02 -24.39 -26.09
N TYR A 183 -1.14 -23.77 -24.92
CA TYR A 183 -0.41 -22.55 -24.56
C TYR A 183 0.50 -22.81 -23.36
N LYS A 184 1.70 -22.23 -23.39
CA LYS A 184 2.68 -22.38 -22.30
C LYS A 184 2.22 -21.77 -20.98
N ASN A 185 1.44 -20.69 -21.05
CA ASN A 185 0.90 -20.00 -19.88
C ASN A 185 -0.26 -19.08 -20.25
N LYS A 186 -0.97 -18.60 -19.23
CA LYS A 186 -2.12 -17.68 -19.36
C LYS A 186 -1.76 -16.41 -20.12
N SER A 187 -0.57 -15.85 -19.93
CA SER A 187 -0.14 -14.63 -20.61
C SER A 187 0.01 -14.82 -22.11
N SER A 188 0.59 -15.95 -22.54
CA SER A 188 0.70 -16.30 -23.96
C SER A 188 -0.67 -16.49 -24.61
N MET A 189 -1.61 -17.14 -23.92
CA MET A 189 -3.00 -17.31 -24.38
C MET A 189 -3.76 -15.98 -24.44
N ALA A 190 -3.69 -15.18 -23.37
CA ALA A 190 -4.32 -13.87 -23.29
C ALA A 190 -3.88 -12.93 -24.42
N SER A 191 -2.57 -12.91 -24.70
CA SER A 191 -2.02 -12.10 -25.80
C SER A 191 -2.44 -12.61 -27.17
N ASP A 192 -2.58 -13.92 -27.36
CA ASP A 192 -2.92 -14.50 -28.67
C ASP A 192 -4.41 -14.36 -29.02
N LEU A 193 -5.27 -14.45 -28.00
CA LEU A 193 -6.73 -14.42 -28.15
C LEU A 193 -7.35 -13.05 -27.85
N ASP A 194 -6.53 -12.05 -27.51
CA ASP A 194 -6.97 -10.72 -27.04
C ASP A 194 -7.99 -10.83 -25.88
N MET A 195 -7.55 -11.47 -24.79
CA MET A 195 -8.40 -11.78 -23.64
C MET A 195 -7.76 -11.32 -22.33
N LEU A 196 -8.61 -10.97 -21.34
CA LEU A 196 -8.15 -10.70 -19.99
C LEU A 196 -7.73 -12.01 -19.30
N ILE A 197 -6.57 -12.03 -18.66
CA ILE A 197 -6.11 -13.17 -17.84
C ILE A 197 -7.13 -13.53 -16.76
N SER A 198 -7.81 -12.53 -16.18
CA SER A 198 -8.86 -12.74 -15.19
C SER A 198 -10.06 -13.52 -15.74
N ALA A 199 -10.40 -13.35 -17.02
CA ALA A 199 -11.47 -14.10 -17.66
C ALA A 199 -11.04 -15.56 -17.91
N ILE A 200 -9.79 -15.77 -18.35
CA ILE A 200 -9.21 -17.11 -18.49
C ILE A 200 -9.26 -17.87 -17.16
N ASN A 201 -8.89 -17.22 -16.05
CA ASN A 201 -8.99 -17.82 -14.71
C ASN A 201 -10.42 -18.26 -14.39
N LYS A 202 -11.41 -17.39 -14.59
CA LYS A 202 -12.82 -17.73 -14.32
C LYS A 202 -13.30 -18.93 -15.12
N VAL A 203 -12.84 -19.08 -16.37
CA VAL A 203 -13.18 -20.25 -17.19
C VAL A 203 -12.50 -21.51 -16.66
N ILE A 204 -11.20 -21.46 -16.40
CA ILE A 204 -10.43 -22.61 -15.87
C ILE A 204 -10.94 -23.05 -14.50
N ASP A 205 -11.29 -22.09 -13.63
CA ASP A 205 -11.80 -22.36 -12.28
C ASP A 205 -13.28 -22.83 -12.30
N GLY A 206 -13.89 -23.00 -13.49
CA GLY A 206 -15.28 -23.44 -13.66
C GLY A 206 -16.33 -22.41 -13.28
N THR A 207 -15.93 -21.20 -12.90
CA THR A 207 -16.86 -20.10 -12.59
C THR A 207 -17.63 -19.68 -13.85
N TRP A 208 -16.96 -19.68 -15.00
CA TRP A 208 -17.54 -19.42 -16.32
C TRP A 208 -17.39 -20.66 -17.19
N THR A 209 -18.42 -21.00 -17.98
CA THR A 209 -18.34 -22.15 -18.88
C THR A 209 -17.50 -21.88 -20.12
N GLN A 210 -17.43 -20.61 -20.56
CA GLN A 210 -16.62 -20.13 -21.68
C GLN A 210 -16.48 -18.61 -21.63
N TYR A 211 -15.51 -18.04 -22.37
CA TYR A 211 -15.38 -16.60 -22.59
C TYR A 211 -15.03 -16.31 -24.06
N LYS A 212 -15.77 -15.40 -24.71
CA LYS A 212 -15.68 -15.15 -26.17
C LYS A 212 -15.79 -16.43 -27.03
N GLY A 213 -16.56 -17.42 -26.58
CA GLY A 213 -16.72 -18.72 -27.27
C GLY A 213 -15.57 -19.72 -27.07
N TYR A 214 -14.57 -19.38 -26.25
CA TYR A 214 -13.45 -20.27 -25.94
C TYR A 214 -13.63 -20.99 -24.60
N LYS A 215 -13.31 -22.28 -24.60
CA LYS A 215 -13.18 -23.14 -23.42
C LYS A 215 -11.72 -23.44 -23.13
N PHE A 216 -11.37 -23.47 -21.84
CA PHE A 216 -10.01 -23.69 -21.39
C PHE A 216 -9.98 -24.66 -20.22
N ARG A 217 -8.96 -25.51 -20.19
CA ARG A 217 -8.59 -26.30 -19.02
C ARG A 217 -7.08 -26.38 -18.87
N TYR A 218 -6.64 -26.69 -17.67
CA TYR A 218 -5.27 -27.19 -17.52
C TYR A 218 -5.18 -28.60 -18.10
N LEU A 219 -3.99 -28.94 -18.60
CA LEU A 219 -3.69 -30.34 -18.86
C LEU A 219 -3.57 -31.12 -17.53
N GLU A 220 -4.05 -32.36 -17.55
CA GLU A 220 -3.86 -33.33 -16.47
C GLU A 220 -2.37 -33.68 -16.31
N PRO A 221 -1.92 -34.19 -15.15
CA PRO A 221 -0.50 -34.43 -14.88
C PRO A 221 0.25 -35.22 -15.97
N GLU A 222 -0.36 -36.27 -16.50
CA GLU A 222 0.17 -37.08 -17.60
C GLU A 222 0.32 -36.29 -18.91
N GLU A 223 -0.71 -35.54 -19.29
CA GLU A 223 -0.71 -34.67 -20.47
C GLU A 223 0.35 -33.55 -20.34
N GLN A 224 0.61 -33.05 -19.12
CA GLN A 224 1.67 -32.07 -18.86
C GLN A 224 3.05 -32.67 -19.15
N ILE A 225 3.31 -33.91 -18.74
CA ILE A 225 4.60 -34.60 -18.98
C ILE A 225 4.85 -34.75 -20.48
N GLU A 226 3.84 -35.17 -21.23
CA GLU A 226 3.92 -35.30 -22.69
C GLU A 226 4.16 -33.95 -23.38
N ALA A 227 3.43 -32.92 -22.96
CA ALA A 227 3.61 -31.57 -23.47
C ALA A 227 5.00 -31.00 -23.16
N GLU A 228 5.55 -31.26 -21.95
CA GLU A 228 6.93 -30.89 -21.59
C GLU A 228 7.96 -31.58 -22.48
N ASN A 229 7.81 -32.89 -22.68
CA ASN A 229 8.69 -33.67 -23.55
C ASN A 229 8.69 -33.08 -24.95
N TYR A 230 7.53 -32.76 -25.53
CA TYR A 230 7.43 -32.17 -26.87
C TYR A 230 8.00 -30.74 -26.95
N ILE A 231 7.67 -29.88 -25.99
CA ILE A 231 8.03 -28.45 -26.05
C ILE A 231 9.51 -28.22 -25.75
N SER A 232 10.16 -29.11 -25.00
CA SER A 232 11.62 -29.10 -24.79
C SER A 232 12.40 -29.08 -26.12
N PHE A 233 11.82 -29.62 -27.20
CA PHE A 233 12.40 -29.60 -28.54
C PHE A 233 12.17 -28.30 -29.32
N SER A 234 11.13 -27.53 -28.98
CA SER A 234 10.68 -26.43 -29.84
C SER A 234 11.29 -25.06 -29.53
N ASN A 235 11.81 -24.84 -28.30
CA ASN A 235 12.51 -23.66 -27.71
C ASN A 235 12.08 -22.22 -28.09
N LYS A 236 11.10 -22.02 -28.99
CA LYS A 236 10.69 -20.75 -29.58
C LYS A 236 9.17 -20.61 -29.66
N HIS A 237 8.40 -21.68 -29.60
CA HIS A 237 6.95 -21.61 -29.80
C HIS A 237 6.21 -21.32 -28.49
N LYS A 238 5.44 -20.23 -28.49
CA LYS A 238 4.55 -19.84 -27.37
C LYS A 238 3.25 -20.67 -27.33
N LYS A 239 2.93 -21.35 -28.44
CA LYS A 239 1.75 -22.20 -28.62
C LYS A 239 2.02 -23.33 -29.62
N VAL A 240 1.33 -24.45 -29.47
CA VAL A 240 1.42 -25.64 -30.33
C VAL A 240 0.01 -26.14 -30.62
N LYS A 241 -0.30 -26.57 -31.85
CA LYS A 241 -1.59 -27.23 -32.11
C LYS A 241 -1.54 -28.65 -31.55
N LEU A 242 -2.63 -29.09 -30.91
CA LEU A 242 -2.71 -30.41 -30.29
C LEU A 242 -2.44 -31.54 -31.30
N SER A 243 -2.85 -31.37 -32.56
CA SER A 243 -2.59 -32.31 -33.65
C SER A 243 -1.10 -32.52 -33.98
N GLN A 244 -0.22 -31.68 -33.45
CA GLN A 244 1.24 -31.82 -33.61
C GLN A 244 1.86 -32.66 -32.49
N LEU A 245 1.10 -32.94 -31.43
CA LEU A 245 1.49 -33.90 -30.40
C LEU A 245 1.07 -35.28 -30.88
N THR A 246 2.04 -36.18 -30.99
CA THR A 246 1.79 -37.61 -31.20
C THR A 246 1.49 -38.23 -29.84
N PHE A 247 0.21 -38.43 -29.54
CA PHE A 247 -0.27 -39.25 -28.41
C PHE A 247 -0.24 -40.72 -28.80
#